data_AF-A0A969IAM0-F1
#
_entry.id   AF-A0A969IAM0-F1
#
_cell.length_a   1.000
_cell.length_b   1.000
_cell.length_c   1.000
_cell.angle_alpha   90.00
_cell.angle_beta   90.00
_cell.angle_gamma   90.00
#
_symmetry.space_group_name_H-M   'P 1'
#
loop_
_entity.id
_entity.type
_entity.pdbx_description
1 polymer ?
#
loop_
_entity_poly.entity_id
_entity_poly.type
_entity_poly.pdbx_seq_one_letter_code
_entity_poly.pdbx_strand_id
1 'polypeptide(L)' 'MAKAKGVTIYGIKNCDTMKKARAWLDQRGVKYVFHDYKTAGIERDVLEVWV' A
#
# COMPACT_ATOMS: atom_id res chain seq x y z
N MET A 1 1.40 18.16 14.40
CA MET A 1 1.33 16.69 14.56
C MET A 1 1.69 16.04 13.25
N ALA A 2 2.98 15.73 13.04
CA ALA A 2 3.47 15.25 11.76
C ALA A 2 3.02 13.80 11.54
N LYS A 3 2.15 13.57 10.55
CA LYS A 3 1.80 12.24 10.02
C LYS A 3 3.08 11.41 9.92
N ALA A 4 3.16 10.30 10.67
CA ALA A 4 4.17 9.30 10.41
C ALA A 4 4.07 8.92 8.93
N LYS A 5 5.08 9.28 8.13
CA LYS A 5 5.24 8.83 6.75
C LYS A 5 5.55 7.32 6.78
N GLY A 6 4.56 6.52 7.16
CA GLY A 6 4.59 5.08 6.94
C GLY A 6 4.58 4.83 5.45
N VAL A 7 5.30 3.80 5.01
CA VAL A 7 5.33 3.41 3.59
C VAL A 7 3.95 2.85 3.24
N THR A 8 3.14 3.59 2.49
CA THR A 8 1.85 3.06 2.00
C THR A 8 2.08 2.33 0.70
N ILE A 9 1.77 1.03 0.70
CA ILE A 9 1.79 0.20 -0.50
C ILE A 9 0.38 -0.03 -0.95
N TYR A 10 0.16 0.34 -2.18
CA TYR A 10 -1.13 0.20 -2.80
C TYR A 10 -1.10 -0.97 -3.78
N GLY A 11 -2.08 -1.86 -3.69
CA GLY A 11 -2.10 -3.06 -4.52
C GLY A 11 -3.40 -3.84 -4.43
N ILE A 12 -3.38 -5.05 -4.95
CA ILE A 12 -4.49 -6.00 -4.86
C ILE A 12 -4.00 -7.21 -4.05
N LYS A 13 -4.73 -7.59 -3.01
CA LYS A 13 -4.41 -8.67 -2.08
C LYS A 13 -4.22 -10.00 -2.80
N ASN A 14 -4.92 -10.20 -3.91
CA ASN A 14 -4.87 -11.40 -4.75
C ASN A 14 -3.74 -11.39 -5.81
N CYS A 15 -2.80 -10.44 -5.73
CA CYS A 15 -1.62 -10.43 -6.59
C CYS A 15 -0.44 -11.07 -5.84
N ASP A 16 0.13 -12.14 -6.39
CA ASP A 16 1.29 -12.83 -5.82
C ASP A 16 2.50 -11.90 -5.63
N THR A 17 2.67 -10.92 -6.52
CA THR A 17 3.70 -9.89 -6.42
C THR A 17 3.54 -9.06 -5.14
N MET A 18 2.31 -8.67 -4.80
CA MET A 18 2.03 -7.89 -3.58
C MET A 18 2.22 -8.73 -2.32
N LYS A 19 1.93 -10.04 -2.37
CA LYS A 19 2.20 -10.96 -1.27
C LYS A 19 3.71 -11.07 -1.00
N LYS A 20 4.53 -11.17 -2.05
CA LYS A 20 6.00 -11.17 -1.94
C LYS A 20 6.54 -9.83 -1.41
N ALA A 21 6.04 -8.70 -1.91
CA ALA A 21 6.45 -7.37 -1.46
C ALA A 21 6.18 -7.16 0.04
N ARG A 22 4.97 -7.54 0.51
CA ARG A 22 4.61 -7.50 1.93
C ARG A 22 5.51 -8.37 2.79
N ALA A 23 5.75 -9.62 2.37
CA ALA A 23 6.64 -10.54 3.08
C ALA A 23 8.08 -10.03 3.17
N TRP A 24 8.58 -9.34 2.13
CA TRP A 24 9.91 -8.75 2.12
C TRP A 24 10.04 -7.56 3.07
N LEU A 25 9.00 -6.73 3.17
CA LEU A 25 8.97 -5.59 4.10
C LEU A 25 8.83 -6.03 5.55
N ASP A 26 8.00 -7.06 5.76
CA ASP A 26 7.81 -7.69 7.06
C ASP A 26 9.14 -8.30 7.57
N GLN A 27 9.85 -9.03 6.72
CA GLN A 27 11.20 -9.54 7.01
C GLN A 27 12.21 -8.44 7.36
N ARG A 28 12.04 -7.23 6.81
CA ARG A 28 12.91 -6.08 7.09
C ARG A 28 12.43 -5.24 8.26
N GLY A 29 11.32 -5.59 8.91
CA GLY A 29 10.72 -4.82 9.99
C GLY A 29 10.26 -3.42 9.57
N VAL A 30 10.01 -3.21 8.27
CA VAL A 30 9.56 -1.92 7.76
C VAL A 30 8.07 -1.77 8.06
N LYS A 31 7.68 -0.73 8.77
CA LYS A 31 6.26 -0.41 8.97
C LYS A 31 5.66 0.11 7.67
N TYR A 32 4.77 -0.68 7.08
CA TYR A 32 4.03 -0.32 5.88
C TYR A 32 2.52 -0.44 6.09
N VAL A 33 1.77 0.32 5.31
CA VAL A 33 0.30 0.25 5.26
C VAL A 33 -0.08 -0.34 3.91
N PHE A 34 -0.76 -1.48 3.91
CA PHE A 34 -1.25 -2.09 2.67
C PHE A 34 -2.66 -1.57 2.34
N HIS A 35 -2.78 -0.84 1.24
CA HIS A 35 -4.04 -0.33 0.73
C HIS A 35 -4.52 -1.20 -0.43
N ASP A 36 -5.67 -1.85 -0.26
CA ASP A 36 -6.23 -2.77 -1.25
C ASP A 36 -7.22 -2.06 -2.18
N TYR A 37 -6.84 -1.87 -3.45
CA TYR A 37 -7.70 -1.19 -4.42
C TYR A 37 -9.02 -1.91 -4.71
N LYS A 38 -9.03 -3.23 -4.60
CA LYS A 38 -10.20 -4.05 -4.93
C LYS A 38 -11.29 -3.94 -3.88
N THR A 39 -10.90 -3.76 -2.61
CA THR A 39 -11.80 -3.82 -1.46
C THR A 39 -12.03 -2.44 -0.85
N ALA A 40 -11.01 -1.58 -0.81
CA ALA A 40 -11.14 -0.22 -0.29
C ALA A 40 -11.63 0.77 -1.35
N GLY A 41 -11.44 0.45 -2.64
CA GLY A 41 -11.56 1.44 -3.71
C GLY A 41 -10.43 2.46 -3.63
N ILE A 42 -9.95 2.96 -4.76
CA ILE A 42 -9.09 4.14 -4.76
C ILE A 42 -9.98 5.38 -4.85
N GLU A 43 -9.86 6.31 -3.91
CA GLU A 43 -10.57 7.58 -4.03
C GLU A 43 -10.04 8.34 -5.24
N ARG A 44 -10.97 8.95 -5.98
CA ARG A 44 -10.66 9.63 -7.25
C ARG A 44 -9.66 10.76 -7.08
N ASP A 45 -9.71 11.44 -5.93
CA ASP A 45 -8.78 12.48 -5.52
C ASP A 45 -7.31 12.00 -5.51
N VAL A 46 -7.07 10.75 -5.12
CA VAL A 46 -5.71 10.15 -5.11
C VAL A 46 -5.23 9.81 -6.52
N LEU A 47 -6.13 9.36 -7.39
CA LEU A 47 -5.82 9.11 -8.81
C LEU A 47 -5.43 10.39 -9.54
N GLU A 48 -6.11 11.50 -9.26
CA GLU A 48 -5.86 12.80 -9.91
C GLU A 48 -4.48 13.38 -9.55
N VAL A 49 -3.88 12.97 -8.43
CA VAL A 49 -2.51 13.38 -8.05
C VAL A 49 -1.43 12.60 -8.82
N TRP A 50 -1.76 11.44 -9.40
CA TRP A 50 -0.78 10.54 -10.03
C TRP A 50 -0.76 10.63 -11.56
N VAL A 51 -1.75 11.28 -12.16
CA VAL A 51 -1.85 11.53 -13.61
C VAL A 51 -1.24 12.88 -13.96
#